data_AF-L9LPS7-F1
#
_entry.id   AF-L9LPS7-F1
#
_cell.length_a   1.000
_cell.length_b   1.000
_cell.length_c   1.000
_cell.angle_alpha   90.00
_cell.angle_beta   90.00
_cell.angle_gamma   90.00
#
_symmetry.space_group_name_H-M   'P 1'
#
loop_
_entity.id
_entity.type
_entity.pdbx_description
1 polymer ?
#
loop_
_entity_poly.entity_id
_entity_poly.type
_entity_poly.pdbx_seq_one_letter_code
_entity_poly.pdbx_strand_id
1 'polypeptide(L)'
;ALDIAKAKATVTANSVSTVYNGQNQTAAGFSAIGLVNGETESVLSGVTASVMAKDAGSYTNKANGVDKNYDLTFVDGALDIAKAKATVTANSLNTTYNGKNQTASGFSATGLVNG
;
A
#
# COMPACT_ATOMS: atom_id res chain seq x y z
N ALA A 1 24.12 -41.71 -3.90
CA ALA A 1 22.74 -41.22 -3.74
C ALA A 1 22.41 -40.37 -4.95
N LEU A 2 21.19 -40.45 -5.49
CA LEU A 2 20.75 -39.53 -6.52
C LEU A 2 20.31 -38.24 -5.82
N ASP A 3 21.06 -37.17 -6.02
CA ASP A 3 20.73 -35.83 -5.53
C ASP A 3 20.13 -35.03 -6.69
N ILE A 4 18.87 -34.65 -6.56
CA ILE A 4 18.19 -33.83 -7.57
C ILE A 4 18.15 -32.41 -7.01
N ALA A 5 18.92 -31.53 -7.64
CA ALA A 5 18.96 -30.12 -7.27
C ALA A 5 17.59 -29.45 -7.49
N LYS A 6 17.25 -28.50 -6.61
CA LYS A 6 16.06 -27.67 -6.77
C LYS A 6 16.16 -26.79 -8.02
N ALA A 7 15.03 -26.55 -8.67
CA ALA A 7 14.92 -25.52 -9.70
C ALA A 7 14.97 -24.12 -9.07
N LYS A 8 15.38 -23.10 -9.81
CA LYS A 8 15.39 -21.71 -9.30
C LYS A 8 14.13 -21.00 -9.74
N ALA A 9 13.48 -20.29 -8.83
CA ALA A 9 12.38 -19.40 -9.16
C ALA A 9 12.48 -18.06 -8.42
N THR A 10 12.02 -17.00 -9.07
CA THR A 10 11.94 -15.66 -8.49
C THR A 10 10.48 -15.31 -8.26
N VAL A 11 10.16 -15.04 -7.00
CA VAL A 11 8.84 -14.59 -6.54
C VAL A 11 8.88 -13.07 -6.41
N THR A 12 7.92 -12.39 -7.03
CA THR A 12 7.75 -10.93 -6.91
C THR A 12 6.42 -10.64 -6.25
N ALA A 13 6.44 -10.01 -5.07
CA ALA A 13 5.20 -9.59 -4.39
C ALA A 13 4.47 -8.52 -5.20
N ASN A 14 3.14 -8.55 -5.17
CA ASN A 14 2.34 -7.57 -5.89
C ASN A 14 2.48 -6.17 -5.27
N SER A 15 2.37 -5.15 -6.12
CA SER A 15 2.33 -3.75 -5.70
C SER A 15 0.98 -3.12 -6.00
N VAL A 16 0.51 -2.23 -5.12
CA VAL A 16 -0.76 -1.51 -5.21
C VAL A 16 -0.53 -0.05 -4.86
N SER A 17 -1.08 0.86 -5.66
CA SER A 17 -1.13 2.28 -5.35
C SER A 17 -2.58 2.73 -5.21
N THR A 18 -2.86 3.53 -4.18
CA THR A 18 -4.22 3.96 -3.81
C THR A 18 -4.18 5.33 -3.12
N VAL A 19 -5.35 5.88 -2.79
CA VAL A 19 -5.51 7.14 -2.04
C VAL A 19 -6.15 6.83 -0.70
N TYR A 20 -5.78 7.57 0.34
CA TYR A 20 -6.41 7.47 1.66
C TYR A 20 -7.93 7.62 1.55
N ASN A 21 -8.65 6.57 1.96
CA ASN A 21 -10.11 6.50 1.95
C ASN A 21 -10.69 6.24 3.34
N GLY A 22 -9.85 6.35 4.38
CA GLY A 22 -10.25 6.16 5.77
C GLY A 22 -10.55 4.70 6.15
N GLN A 23 -10.25 3.73 5.29
CA GLN A 23 -10.36 2.29 5.55
C GLN A 23 -8.99 1.60 5.43
N ASN A 24 -8.91 0.36 5.90
CA ASN A 24 -7.71 -0.46 5.69
C ASN A 24 -7.60 -0.82 4.20
N GLN A 25 -6.37 -0.75 3.68
CA GLN A 25 -6.03 -1.04 2.29
C GLN A 25 -4.96 -2.13 2.27
N THR A 26 -4.94 -2.94 1.23
CA THR A 26 -4.13 -4.16 1.18
C THR A 26 -3.48 -4.33 -0.18
N ALA A 27 -2.19 -4.66 -0.19
CA ALA A 27 -1.53 -5.30 -1.32
C ALA A 27 -1.30 -6.76 -0.95
N ALA A 28 -1.74 -7.70 -1.78
CA ALA A 28 -1.63 -9.13 -1.52
C ALA A 28 -1.34 -9.91 -2.80
N GLY A 29 -0.76 -11.09 -2.61
CA GLY A 29 -0.37 -12.00 -3.69
C GLY A 29 1.00 -11.69 -4.27
N PHE A 30 1.40 -12.54 -5.21
CA PHE A 30 2.69 -12.50 -5.88
C PHE A 30 2.57 -13.10 -7.28
N SER A 31 3.60 -12.88 -8.09
CA SER A 31 3.86 -13.60 -9.34
C SER A 31 5.18 -14.36 -9.24
N ALA A 32 5.37 -15.39 -10.08
CA ALA A 32 6.62 -16.12 -10.11
C ALA A 32 7.13 -16.39 -11.53
N ILE A 33 8.45 -16.32 -11.71
CA ILE A 33 9.15 -16.73 -12.92
C ILE A 33 10.17 -17.82 -12.62
N GLY A 34 10.51 -18.63 -13.62
CA GLY A 34 11.43 -19.77 -13.45
C GLY A 34 10.73 -21.08 -13.07
N LEU A 35 9.39 -21.09 -13.04
CA LEU A 35 8.61 -22.32 -12.89
C LEU A 35 8.76 -23.22 -14.13
N VAL A 36 8.83 -24.53 -13.93
CA VAL A 36 9.09 -25.52 -14.97
C VAL A 36 7.81 -26.16 -15.49
N ASN A 37 7.86 -26.78 -16.68
CA ASN A 37 6.78 -27.61 -17.23
C ASN A 37 5.39 -26.96 -17.29
N GLY A 38 5.31 -25.62 -17.39
CA GLY A 38 4.05 -24.89 -17.43
C GLY A 38 3.34 -24.79 -16.07
N GLU A 39 4.04 -25.07 -14.97
CA GLU A 39 3.55 -24.80 -13.62
C GLU A 39 3.23 -23.31 -13.42
N THR A 40 2.31 -23.03 -12.51
CA THR A 40 1.88 -21.69 -12.12
C THR A 40 2.19 -21.45 -10.65
N GLU A 41 1.98 -20.23 -10.14
CA GLU A 41 2.20 -19.85 -8.74
C GLU A 41 1.48 -20.76 -7.74
N SER A 42 0.44 -21.47 -8.17
CA SER A 42 -0.30 -22.43 -7.34
C SER A 42 0.57 -23.54 -6.74
N VAL A 43 1.71 -23.87 -7.35
CA VAL A 43 2.64 -24.87 -6.81
C VAL A 43 3.46 -24.34 -5.63
N LEU A 44 3.57 -23.01 -5.50
CA LEU A 44 4.31 -22.35 -4.42
C LEU A 44 3.42 -22.11 -3.20
N SER A 45 2.70 -23.15 -2.73
CA SER A 45 1.71 -23.01 -1.65
C SER A 45 2.29 -22.59 -0.29
N GLY A 46 3.62 -22.70 -0.12
CA GLY A 46 4.35 -22.23 1.06
C GLY A 46 4.76 -20.76 1.01
N VAL A 47 4.45 -20.04 -0.08
CA VAL A 47 4.80 -18.63 -0.29
C VAL A 47 3.64 -17.72 0.07
N THR A 48 3.94 -16.63 0.77
CA THR A 48 2.98 -15.58 1.13
C THR A 48 3.54 -14.20 0.84
N ALA A 49 2.64 -13.28 0.51
CA ALA A 49 2.93 -11.85 0.35
C ALA A 49 1.64 -11.07 0.65
N SER A 50 1.63 -10.32 1.74
CA SER A 50 0.53 -9.44 2.10
C SER A 50 1.00 -8.32 3.02
N VAL A 51 0.49 -7.12 2.79
CA VAL A 51 0.65 -5.97 3.69
C VAL A 51 -0.67 -5.21 3.77
N MET A 52 -0.99 -4.73 4.97
CA MET A 52 -2.18 -3.93 5.22
C MET A 52 -1.81 -2.65 5.95
N ALA A 53 -2.32 -1.53 5.47
CA ALA A 53 -2.13 -0.22 6.08
C ALA A 53 -3.37 0.65 5.87
N LYS A 54 -3.52 1.68 6.71
CA LYS A 54 -4.64 2.63 6.64
C LYS A 54 -4.16 4.02 6.22
N ASP A 55 -3.10 4.50 6.84
CA ASP A 55 -2.63 5.87 6.69
C ASP A 55 -1.83 6.09 5.41
N ALA A 56 -1.68 7.35 5.01
CA ALA A 56 -0.87 7.68 3.86
C ALA A 56 0.61 7.39 4.12
N GLY A 57 1.25 6.69 3.19
CA GLY A 57 2.63 6.21 3.32
C GLY A 57 2.98 5.20 2.25
N SER A 58 4.22 4.71 2.32
CA SER A 58 4.70 3.58 1.51
C SER A 58 5.01 2.43 2.44
N TYR A 59 4.42 1.26 2.16
CA TYR A 59 4.51 0.07 2.99
C TYR A 59 5.00 -1.10 2.15
N THR A 60 6.09 -1.75 2.55
CA THR A 60 6.65 -2.88 1.81
C THR A 60 5.73 -4.11 1.88
N ASN A 61 5.35 -4.66 0.74
CA ASN A 61 4.71 -5.97 0.63
C ASN A 61 5.79 -7.03 0.49
N LYS A 62 6.18 -7.66 1.61
CA LYS A 62 7.28 -8.61 1.64
C LYS A 62 6.82 -10.01 1.26
N ALA A 63 7.37 -10.56 0.18
CA ALA A 63 7.21 -11.97 -0.13
C ALA A 63 8.16 -12.81 0.72
N ASN A 64 7.67 -13.94 1.22
CA ASN A 64 8.47 -14.91 1.97
C ASN A 64 7.83 -16.30 1.90
N GLY A 65 8.66 -17.32 2.08
CA GLY A 65 8.21 -18.71 2.09
C GLY A 65 9.32 -19.68 1.71
N VAL A 66 8.96 -20.95 1.62
CA VAL A 66 9.84 -22.02 1.16
C VAL A 66 9.05 -22.95 0.26
N ASP A 67 9.77 -23.65 -0.61
CA ASP A 67 9.22 -24.72 -1.41
C ASP A 67 10.15 -25.94 -1.43
N LYS A 68 9.60 -27.13 -1.66
CA LYS A 68 10.40 -28.36 -1.69
C LYS A 68 11.21 -28.50 -2.98
N ASN A 69 10.65 -28.08 -4.11
CA ASN A 69 11.18 -28.27 -5.46
C ASN A 69 11.95 -27.04 -5.94
N TYR A 70 11.65 -25.85 -5.38
CA TYR A 70 12.26 -24.60 -5.79
C TYR A 70 13.18 -23.99 -4.71
N ASP A 71 14.32 -23.48 -5.18
CA ASP A 71 15.15 -22.50 -4.48
C ASP A 71 14.62 -21.11 -4.86
N LEU A 72 14.11 -20.38 -3.86
CA LEU A 72 13.30 -19.19 -4.06
C LEU A 72 14.10 -17.93 -3.73
N THR A 73 14.11 -17.00 -4.69
CA THR A 73 14.53 -15.61 -4.45
C THR A 73 13.30 -14.72 -4.40
N PHE A 74 13.29 -13.73 -3.52
CA PHE A 74 12.15 -12.85 -3.30
C PHE A 74 12.48 -11.41 -3.70
N VAL A 75 11.53 -10.79 -4.40
CA VAL A 75 11.49 -9.37 -4.70
C VAL A 75 10.27 -8.77 -4.02
N ASP A 76 10.49 -7.74 -3.23
CA ASP A 76 9.43 -7.07 -2.49
C ASP A 76 8.59 -6.17 -3.42
N GLY A 77 7.32 -6.06 -3.09
CA GLY A 77 6.37 -5.11 -3.69
C GLY A 77 6.06 -3.98 -2.71
N ALA A 78 5.05 -3.17 -3.03
CA ALA A 78 4.66 -2.04 -2.20
C ALA A 78 3.14 -1.84 -2.14
N LEU A 79 2.64 -1.38 -1.00
CA LEU A 79 1.36 -0.69 -0.87
C LEU A 79 1.64 0.79 -0.67
N ASP A 80 1.35 1.60 -1.69
CA ASP A 80 1.53 3.05 -1.66
C ASP A 80 0.17 3.74 -1.48
N ILE A 81 -0.01 4.42 -0.34
CA ILE A 81 -1.23 5.15 0.00
C ILE A 81 -0.94 6.65 -0.10
N ALA A 82 -1.45 7.28 -1.15
CA ALA A 82 -1.36 8.73 -1.32
C ALA A 82 -2.28 9.47 -0.34
N LYS A 83 -1.91 10.70 0.01
CA LYS A 83 -2.74 11.57 0.85
C LYS A 83 -4.03 11.96 0.12
N ALA A 84 -5.16 11.95 0.84
CA ALA A 84 -6.39 12.58 0.37
C ALA A 84 -6.25 14.11 0.39
N LYS A 85 -6.95 14.78 -0.54
CA LYS A 85 -6.97 16.24 -0.60
C LYS A 85 -8.03 16.80 0.34
N ALA A 86 -7.61 17.65 1.28
CA ALA A 86 -8.50 18.45 2.11
C ALA A 86 -8.22 19.95 1.90
N THR A 87 -9.26 20.76 2.01
CA THR A 87 -9.16 22.23 1.93
C THR A 87 -9.69 22.85 3.22
N VAL A 88 -8.86 23.64 3.87
CA VAL A 88 -9.25 24.44 5.05
C VAL A 88 -9.38 25.89 4.62
N THR A 89 -10.53 26.50 4.89
CA THR A 89 -10.82 27.90 4.56
C THR A 89 -11.06 28.66 5.86
N ALA A 90 -10.25 29.69 6.11
CA ALA A 90 -10.47 30.57 7.27
C ALA A 90 -11.73 31.41 7.07
N ASN A 91 -12.47 31.63 8.15
CA ASN A 91 -13.62 32.52 8.11
C ASN A 91 -13.15 33.97 7.86
N SER A 92 -13.88 34.68 7.02
CA SER A 92 -13.62 36.08 6.71
C SER A 92 -14.70 36.96 7.35
N LEU A 93 -14.31 38.11 7.91
CA LEU A 93 -15.25 39.09 8.47
C LEU A 93 -15.30 40.32 7.57
N ASN A 94 -16.50 40.66 7.07
CA ASN A 94 -16.74 41.94 6.41
C ASN A 94 -17.31 42.91 7.44
N THR A 95 -16.51 43.91 7.83
CA THR A 95 -16.91 44.91 8.81
C THR A 95 -16.51 46.31 8.36
N THR A 96 -17.30 47.31 8.74
CA THR A 96 -16.96 48.72 8.53
C THR A 96 -16.06 49.19 9.67
N TYR A 97 -15.03 49.97 9.36
CA TYR A 97 -14.10 50.50 10.35
C TYR A 97 -14.82 51.27 11.47
N ASN A 98 -14.54 50.91 12.72
CA ASN A 98 -15.18 51.47 13.92
C ASN A 98 -14.18 51.88 15.01
N GLY A 99 -12.86 51.87 14.71
CA GLY A 99 -11.81 52.22 15.66
C GLY A 99 -11.55 51.20 16.79
N LYS A 100 -12.16 50.01 16.75
CA LYS A 100 -11.94 48.91 17.72
C LYS A 100 -11.25 47.72 17.05
N ASN A 101 -10.70 46.82 17.87
CA ASN A 101 -10.15 45.54 17.39
C ASN A 101 -11.28 44.67 16.84
N GLN A 102 -11.11 44.19 15.60
CA GLN A 102 -12.04 43.29 14.93
C GLN A 102 -11.38 41.92 14.79
N THR A 103 -12.06 40.86 15.21
CA THR A 103 -11.55 39.48 15.16
C THR A 103 -12.46 38.62 14.31
N ALA A 104 -11.90 37.96 13.29
CA ALA A 104 -12.56 36.86 12.59
C ALA A 104 -12.13 35.54 13.24
N SER A 105 -13.08 34.69 13.64
CA SER A 105 -12.82 33.39 14.27
C SER A 105 -13.46 32.25 13.51
N GLY A 106 -12.79 31.09 13.50
CA GLY A 106 -13.28 29.84 12.93
C GLY A 106 -12.77 29.56 11.51
N PHE A 107 -13.07 28.36 11.03
CA PHE A 107 -12.73 27.87 9.70
C PHE A 107 -13.81 26.87 9.23
N SER A 108 -13.86 26.62 7.93
CA SER A 108 -14.53 25.46 7.35
C SER A 108 -13.51 24.52 6.73
N ALA A 109 -13.82 23.22 6.73
CA ALA A 109 -13.00 22.21 6.08
C ALA A 109 -13.87 21.41 5.10
N THR A 110 -13.33 21.13 3.91
CA THR A 110 -13.97 20.30 2.90
C THR A 110 -12.99 19.25 2.39
N GLY A 111 -13.50 18.13 1.87
CA GLY A 111 -12.67 17.02 1.41
C GLY A 111 -12.06 16.18 2.53
N LEU A 112 -12.53 16.33 3.77
CA LEU A 112 -12.18 15.41 4.85
C LEU A 112 -12.82 14.05 4.57
N VAL A 113 -11.99 13.02 4.53
CA VAL A 113 -12.46 11.65 4.38
C VAL A 113 -13.09 11.20 5.70
N ASN A 114 -14.36 10.78 5.66
CA ASN A 114 -15.18 10.43 6.82
C ASN A 114 -15.36 11.54 7.87
N GLY A 115 -15.26 12.82 7.45
CA GLY A 115 -15.51 14.00 8.29
C GLY A 115 -16.94 14.52 8.23
#